data_AF-A0A088QGZ7-F1
#
_entry.id   AF-A0A088QGZ7-F1
#
_cell.length_a   1.000
_cell.length_b   1.000
_cell.length_c   1.000
_cell.angle_alpha   90.00
_cell.angle_beta   90.00
_cell.angle_gamma   90.00
#
_symmetry.space_group_name_H-M   'P 1'
#
loop_
_entity.id
_entity.type
_entity.pdbx_description
1 polymer ?
#
loop_
_entity_poly.entity_id
_entity_poly.type
_entity_poly.pdbx_seq_one_letter_code
_entity_poly.pdbx_strand_id
1 'polypeptide(L)'
;MQAHGSVVMVVDQPNTIGTLPIAVARDCGCTVGDLPDLAIRKAADLYPGRSKTVRRDAFIIADTARTMPHTLRAVDPDDETLAALKMLAGFHDDIAKDATRTKNRLRSVLTQIHPALERVFAGEILSRTLVLDSLIHYEGPTKLTAAGRGRVLKWMRNRAKKDPAALVDAIFAALAEQTVTVSGTAAAELVIPSWRRTSKRFKHSATRSPGKSRRCANRFPLAQVLMSMPGVGIKTASNILWSIGDCQDFAGAAHLAAYVGIAPTTRQSGTSVRG
;
A
#
# COMPACT_ATOMS: atom_id res chain seq x y z
N MET A 1 34.12 17.03 6.76
CA MET A 1 33.99 15.78 7.57
C MET A 1 34.90 14.67 7.04
N GLN A 2 34.91 14.38 5.73
CA GLN A 2 35.78 13.33 5.16
C GLN A 2 37.29 13.58 5.34
N ALA A 3 37.70 14.85 5.48
CA ALA A 3 39.07 15.20 5.88
C ALA A 3 39.47 14.71 7.30
N HIS A 4 38.50 14.25 8.11
CA HIS A 4 38.70 13.81 9.50
C HIS A 4 38.38 12.31 9.71
N GLY A 5 38.06 11.55 8.66
CA GLY A 5 37.78 10.11 8.75
C GLY A 5 36.70 9.63 7.78
N SER A 6 36.38 8.33 7.86
CA SER A 6 35.29 7.74 7.07
C SER A 6 33.94 8.27 7.53
N VAL A 7 33.11 8.69 6.58
CA VAL A 7 31.75 9.17 6.82
C VAL A 7 30.76 8.12 6.35
N VAL A 8 29.88 7.70 7.25
CA VAL A 8 28.78 6.78 6.96
C VAL A 8 27.46 7.53 7.09
N MET A 9 26.66 7.51 6.04
CA MET A 9 25.28 7.96 6.06
C MET A 9 24.39 6.78 6.42
N VAL A 10 23.45 6.97 7.34
CA VAL A 10 22.54 5.92 7.78
C VAL A 10 21.10 6.31 7.51
N VAL A 11 20.33 5.39 6.97
CA VAL A 11 18.90 5.52 6.69
C VAL A 11 18.12 4.41 7.37
N ASP A 12 16.86 4.69 7.72
CA ASP A 12 15.87 3.69 8.17
C ASP A 12 14.87 3.33 7.07
N GLN A 13 14.75 4.19 6.05
CA GLN A 13 13.85 4.03 4.91
C GLN A 13 14.60 4.23 3.60
N PRO A 14 15.40 3.24 3.16
CA PRO A 14 16.21 3.36 1.95
C PRO A 14 15.37 3.47 0.68
N ASN A 15 14.17 2.88 0.70
CA ASN A 15 13.25 2.87 -0.41
C ASN A 15 12.13 3.90 -0.14
N THR A 16 12.07 4.99 -0.93
CA THR A 16 11.20 6.20 -0.83
C THR A 16 11.94 7.47 -0.39
N ILE A 17 11.68 7.98 0.83
CA ILE A 17 12.16 9.29 1.28
C ILE A 17 13.70 9.35 1.38
N GLY A 18 14.36 8.21 1.60
CA GLY A 18 15.81 8.11 1.68
C GLY A 18 16.51 8.17 0.32
N THR A 19 15.82 8.00 -0.80
CA THR A 19 16.46 7.82 -2.12
C THR A 19 17.33 9.01 -2.55
N LEU A 20 16.85 10.25 -2.38
CA LEU A 20 17.66 11.43 -2.71
C LEU A 20 18.85 11.62 -1.74
N PRO A 21 18.66 11.58 -0.41
CA PRO A 21 19.78 11.62 0.54
C PRO A 21 20.85 10.54 0.29
N ILE A 22 20.45 9.33 -0.10
CA ILE A 22 21.36 8.23 -0.46
C ILE A 22 22.15 8.55 -1.73
N ALA A 23 21.47 9.03 -2.78
CA ALA A 23 22.13 9.43 -4.02
C ALA A 23 23.16 10.55 -3.78
N VAL A 24 22.80 11.56 -2.98
CA VAL A 24 23.72 12.64 -2.59
C VAL A 24 24.88 12.11 -1.76
N ALA A 25 24.63 11.21 -0.80
CA ALA A 25 25.71 10.62 0.00
C ALA A 25 26.69 9.83 -0.88
N ARG A 26 26.20 9.08 -1.88
CA ARG A 26 27.02 8.36 -2.85
C ARG A 26 27.81 9.30 -3.77
N ASP A 27 27.18 10.34 -4.30
CA ASP A 27 27.84 11.37 -5.13
C ASP A 27 28.97 12.08 -4.35
N CYS A 28 28.75 12.29 -3.05
CA CYS A 28 29.77 12.80 -2.13
C CYS A 28 30.82 11.76 -1.73
N GLY A 29 30.75 10.50 -2.16
CA GLY A 29 31.69 9.44 -1.80
C GLY A 29 31.55 8.88 -0.37
N CYS A 30 30.39 9.07 0.27
CA CYS A 30 30.10 8.50 1.59
C CYS A 30 29.60 7.07 1.47
N THR A 31 29.96 6.23 2.45
CA THR A 31 29.35 4.90 2.60
C THR A 31 27.91 5.06 3.08
N VAL A 32 27.00 4.27 2.54
CA VAL A 32 25.58 4.29 2.93
C VAL A 32 25.23 2.97 3.61
N GLY A 33 24.67 3.07 4.82
CA GLY A 33 24.12 1.96 5.57
C GLY A 33 22.61 2.09 5.80
N ASP A 34 21.90 0.98 5.75
CA ASP A 34 20.52 0.87 6.24
C ASP A 34 20.51 0.27 7.64
N LEU A 35 19.74 0.86 8.55
CA LEU A 35 19.44 0.26 9.85
C LEU A 35 17.97 -0.19 9.83
N PRO A 36 17.67 -1.48 9.63
CA PRO A 36 16.31 -1.94 9.44
C PRO A 36 15.39 -1.62 10.64
N ASP A 37 14.12 -1.34 10.38
CA ASP A 37 13.09 -1.04 11.38
C ASP A 37 13.10 -1.99 12.60
N LEU A 38 13.32 -3.28 12.38
CA LEU A 38 13.37 -4.28 13.45
C LEU A 38 14.62 -4.09 14.34
N ALA A 39 15.76 -3.76 13.75
CA ALA A 39 16.98 -3.45 14.48
C ALA A 39 16.82 -2.15 15.26
N ILE A 40 16.19 -1.13 14.66
CA ILE A 40 15.84 0.13 15.35
C ILE A 40 14.93 -0.14 16.54
N ARG A 41 13.88 -0.95 16.39
CA ARG A 41 12.96 -1.28 17.50
C ARG A 41 13.68 -1.98 18.65
N LYS A 42 14.53 -2.96 18.35
CA LYS A 42 15.32 -3.66 19.37
C LYS A 42 16.31 -2.74 20.05
N ALA A 43 16.97 -1.86 19.28
CA ALA A 43 17.87 -0.86 19.83
C ALA A 43 17.12 0.14 20.72
N ALA A 44 15.92 0.57 20.31
CA ALA A 44 15.11 1.55 21.03
C ALA A 44 14.73 1.13 22.45
N ASP A 45 14.61 -0.18 22.70
CA ASP A 45 14.37 -0.76 24.03
C ASP A 45 15.54 -0.54 24.99
N LEU A 46 16.75 -0.27 24.48
CA LEU A 46 17.95 0.03 25.27
C LEU A 46 18.05 1.50 25.70
N TYR A 47 17.19 2.39 25.18
CA TYR A 47 17.23 3.83 25.45
C TYR A 47 16.05 4.28 26.33
N PRO A 48 16.25 5.24 27.26
CA PRO A 48 15.21 5.68 28.18
C PRO A 48 14.04 6.39 27.49
N GLY A 49 12.81 6.10 27.92
CA GLY A 49 11.55 6.66 27.40
C GLY A 49 10.84 5.74 26.40
N ARG A 50 9.54 5.93 26.18
CA ARG A 50 8.73 5.10 25.26
C ARG A 50 8.00 5.88 24.17
N SER A 51 8.07 7.21 24.21
CA SER A 51 7.41 8.07 23.23
C SER A 51 8.19 8.08 21.91
N LYS A 52 7.48 7.77 20.82
CA LYS A 52 8.03 7.88 19.46
C LYS A 52 8.17 9.35 19.09
N THR A 53 9.39 9.80 18.84
CA THR A 53 9.66 11.17 18.36
C THR A 53 10.79 11.13 17.32
N VAL A 54 10.69 11.97 16.30
CA VAL A 54 11.67 12.02 15.20
C VAL A 54 13.10 12.27 15.72
N ARG A 55 13.26 13.16 16.70
CA ARG A 55 14.56 13.48 17.31
C ARG A 55 15.17 12.28 18.02
N ARG A 56 14.35 11.52 18.76
CA ARG A 56 14.78 10.31 19.46
C ARG A 56 15.19 9.23 18.47
N ASP A 57 14.36 8.98 17.46
CA ASP A 57 14.61 7.94 16.46
C ASP A 57 15.92 8.24 15.72
N ALA A 58 16.14 9.50 15.30
CA ALA A 58 17.39 9.93 14.68
C ALA A 58 18.63 9.74 15.57
N PHE A 59 18.51 10.04 16.88
CA PHE A 59 19.60 9.81 17.84
C PHE A 59 19.90 8.32 17.99
N ILE A 60 18.87 7.48 18.17
CA ILE A 60 19.02 6.03 18.31
C ILE A 60 19.69 5.44 17.06
N ILE A 61 19.26 5.84 15.87
CA ILE A 61 19.84 5.37 14.61
C ILE A 61 21.32 5.75 14.53
N ALA A 62 21.66 7.01 14.80
CA ALA A 62 23.04 7.48 14.74
C ALA A 62 23.94 6.81 15.80
N ASP A 63 23.46 6.65 17.04
CA ASP A 63 24.24 6.05 18.10
C ASP A 63 24.38 4.52 17.93
N THR A 64 23.34 3.85 17.45
CA THR A 64 23.37 2.43 17.08
C THR A 64 24.36 2.19 15.95
N ALA A 65 24.34 3.02 14.92
CA ALA A 65 25.31 2.95 13.82
C ALA A 65 26.75 3.13 14.29
N ARG A 66 26.98 4.05 15.25
CA ARG A 66 28.30 4.34 15.81
C ARG A 66 28.81 3.23 16.73
N THR A 67 27.95 2.65 17.56
CA THR A 67 28.33 1.66 18.59
C THR A 67 28.25 0.22 18.12
N MET A 68 27.36 -0.07 17.18
CA MET A 68 27.08 -1.40 16.64
C MET A 68 27.09 -1.39 15.10
N PRO A 69 28.19 -0.99 14.44
CA PRO A 69 28.24 -0.84 12.98
C PRO A 69 27.96 -2.14 12.22
N HIS A 70 28.18 -3.30 12.84
CA HIS A 70 27.83 -4.62 12.29
C HIS A 70 26.31 -4.85 12.15
N THR A 71 25.47 -3.98 12.72
CA THR A 71 24.01 -4.02 12.54
C THR A 71 23.53 -3.27 11.29
N LEU A 72 24.40 -2.46 10.69
CA LEU A 72 24.12 -1.76 9.45
C LEU A 72 24.18 -2.74 8.27
N ARG A 73 23.26 -2.56 7.34
CA ARG A 73 23.27 -3.25 6.05
C ARG A 73 23.82 -2.35 4.98
N ALA A 74 24.52 -2.93 4.02
CA ALA A 74 24.82 -2.19 2.81
C ALA A 74 23.50 -1.82 2.13
N VAL A 75 23.40 -0.58 1.63
CA VAL A 75 22.34 -0.24 0.69
C VAL A 75 22.86 -0.60 -0.69
N ASP A 76 22.26 -1.63 -1.29
CA ASP A 76 22.60 -2.20 -2.62
C ASP A 76 23.02 -1.12 -3.64
N PRO A 77 24.07 -1.37 -4.44
CA PRO A 77 24.46 -0.46 -5.53
C PRO A 77 23.29 -0.23 -6.49
N ASP A 78 23.32 0.90 -7.20
CA ASP A 78 22.27 1.40 -8.09
C ASP A 78 21.88 0.41 -9.22
N ASP A 79 21.17 -0.67 -8.90
CA ASP A 79 20.46 -1.46 -9.90
C ASP A 79 19.20 -0.69 -10.28
N GLU A 80 19.32 0.06 -11.36
CA GLU A 80 18.23 0.83 -11.94
C GLU A 80 17.01 -0.04 -12.28
N THR A 81 17.20 -1.33 -12.57
CA THR A 81 16.08 -2.26 -12.79
C THR A 81 15.32 -2.52 -11.48
N LEU A 82 16.04 -2.74 -10.39
CA LEU A 82 15.45 -2.92 -9.06
C LEU A 82 14.79 -1.62 -8.59
N ALA A 83 15.42 -0.47 -8.76
CA ALA A 83 14.86 0.84 -8.44
C ALA A 83 13.58 1.15 -9.25
N ALA A 84 13.58 0.86 -10.55
CA ALA A 84 12.40 1.03 -11.40
C ALA A 84 11.26 0.07 -11.01
N LEU A 85 11.57 -1.19 -10.71
CA LEU A 85 10.60 -2.18 -10.24
C LEU A 85 9.99 -1.75 -8.90
N LYS A 86 10.83 -1.25 -8.00
CA LYS A 86 10.46 -0.68 -6.71
C LYS A 86 9.48 0.50 -6.86
N MET A 87 9.81 1.48 -7.68
CA MET A 87 8.92 2.63 -7.97
C MET A 87 7.57 2.21 -8.57
N LEU A 88 7.58 1.24 -9.48
CA LEU A 88 6.35 0.71 -10.07
C LEU A 88 5.49 -0.05 -9.06
N ALA A 89 6.10 -0.82 -8.14
CA ALA A 89 5.37 -1.51 -7.09
C ALA A 89 4.71 -0.53 -6.11
N GLY A 90 5.44 0.48 -5.63
CA GLY A 90 4.89 1.53 -4.77
C GLY A 90 3.72 2.28 -5.42
N PHE A 91 3.82 2.60 -6.71
CA PHE A 91 2.72 3.22 -7.45
C PHE A 91 1.46 2.33 -7.52
N HIS A 92 1.59 1.00 -7.58
CA HIS A 92 0.43 0.10 -7.56
C HIS A 92 -0.27 0.10 -6.21
N ASP A 93 0.50 0.10 -5.13
CA ASP A 93 -0.03 0.16 -3.77
C ASP A 93 -0.75 1.47 -3.52
N ASP A 94 -0.21 2.59 -4.02
CA ASP A 94 -0.87 3.90 -3.92
C ASP A 94 -2.19 3.93 -4.69
N ILE A 95 -2.24 3.36 -5.89
CA ILE A 95 -3.50 3.20 -6.64
C ILE A 95 -4.53 2.39 -5.83
N ALA A 96 -4.10 1.32 -5.15
CA ALA A 96 -5.00 0.50 -4.33
C ALA A 96 -5.51 1.26 -3.10
N LYS A 97 -4.64 2.03 -2.43
CA LYS A 97 -5.00 2.91 -1.31
C LYS A 97 -5.97 3.99 -1.75
N ASP A 98 -5.73 4.63 -2.89
CA ASP A 98 -6.60 5.68 -3.41
C ASP A 98 -7.97 5.15 -3.86
N ALA A 99 -8.02 3.95 -4.44
CA ALA A 99 -9.28 3.29 -4.74
C ALA A 99 -10.09 3.03 -3.45
N THR A 100 -9.43 2.55 -2.39
CA THR A 100 -10.04 2.35 -1.06
C THR A 100 -10.52 3.66 -0.45
N ARG A 101 -9.70 4.72 -0.50
CA ARG A 101 -10.04 6.06 -0.03
C ARG A 101 -11.25 6.63 -0.76
N THR A 102 -11.29 6.51 -2.08
CA THR A 102 -12.41 6.99 -2.91
C THR A 102 -13.70 6.25 -2.57
N LYS A 103 -13.64 4.92 -2.38
CA LYS A 103 -14.78 4.11 -1.93
C LYS A 103 -15.30 4.59 -0.57
N ASN A 104 -14.42 4.81 0.39
CA ASN A 104 -14.81 5.25 1.73
C ASN A 104 -15.43 6.66 1.72
N ARG A 105 -14.95 7.55 0.84
CA ARG A 105 -15.58 8.87 0.63
C ARG A 105 -16.99 8.75 0.05
N LEU A 106 -17.20 7.87 -0.93
CA LEU A 106 -18.53 7.61 -1.48
C LEU A 106 -19.48 7.07 -0.41
N ARG A 107 -19.03 6.12 0.42
CA ARG A 107 -19.81 5.64 1.57
C ARG A 107 -20.16 6.77 2.51
N SER A 108 -19.17 7.58 2.91
CA SER A 108 -19.38 8.69 3.84
C SER A 108 -20.43 9.68 3.32
N VAL A 109 -20.41 10.03 2.03
CA VAL A 109 -21.43 10.90 1.47
C VAL A 109 -22.79 10.23 1.42
N LEU A 110 -22.88 8.97 0.98
CA LEU A 110 -24.15 8.24 0.99
C LEU A 110 -24.72 8.09 2.41
N THR A 111 -23.90 7.84 3.42
CA THR A 111 -24.33 7.82 4.83
C THR A 111 -24.89 9.18 5.26
N GLN A 112 -24.30 10.28 4.77
CA GLN A 112 -24.73 11.64 5.10
C GLN A 112 -26.03 12.06 4.41
N ILE A 113 -26.20 11.73 3.12
CA ILE A 113 -27.34 12.22 2.32
C ILE A 113 -28.47 11.20 2.15
N HIS A 114 -28.14 9.91 2.21
CA HIS A 114 -29.09 8.83 1.96
C HIS A 114 -28.74 7.51 2.68
N PRO A 115 -28.78 7.47 4.03
CA PRO A 115 -28.34 6.31 4.82
C PRO A 115 -29.09 5.01 4.53
N ALA A 116 -30.37 5.07 4.16
CA ALA A 116 -31.13 3.88 3.76
C ALA A 116 -30.53 3.20 2.52
N LEU A 117 -30.09 3.99 1.55
CA LEU A 117 -29.45 3.49 0.33
C LEU A 117 -28.04 2.97 0.60
N GLU A 118 -27.28 3.59 1.52
CA GLU A 118 -25.97 3.09 1.91
C GLU A 118 -26.04 1.66 2.48
N ARG A 119 -27.07 1.34 3.28
CA ARG A 119 -27.28 -0.01 3.83
C ARG A 119 -27.41 -1.08 2.76
N VAL A 120 -28.05 -0.78 1.62
CA VAL A 120 -28.16 -1.71 0.48
C VAL A 120 -26.79 -2.05 -0.11
N PHE A 121 -25.82 -1.14 0.03
CA PHE A 121 -24.47 -1.29 -0.50
C PHE A 121 -23.45 -1.78 0.52
N ALA A 122 -23.90 -2.30 1.67
CA ALA A 122 -23.03 -2.83 2.71
C ALA A 122 -22.05 -3.89 2.18
N GLY A 123 -20.87 -3.95 2.81
CA GLY A 123 -19.80 -4.87 2.44
C GLY A 123 -19.15 -4.57 1.09
N GLU A 124 -19.03 -5.58 0.24
CA GLU A 124 -18.38 -5.46 -1.07
C GLU A 124 -19.31 -5.02 -2.20
N ILE A 125 -20.60 -4.83 -1.93
CA ILE A 125 -21.60 -4.50 -2.95
C ILE A 125 -21.26 -3.15 -3.59
N LEU A 126 -20.90 -2.13 -2.81
CA LEU A 126 -20.45 -0.84 -3.34
C LEU A 126 -19.17 -0.95 -4.18
N SER A 127 -18.32 -1.95 -3.92
CA SER A 127 -17.09 -2.16 -4.70
C SER A 127 -17.37 -2.74 -6.09
N ARG A 128 -18.57 -3.27 -6.35
CA ARG A 128 -18.94 -3.82 -7.64
C ARG A 128 -18.97 -2.72 -8.70
N THR A 129 -18.24 -2.93 -9.79
CA THR A 129 -18.18 -1.99 -10.92
C THR A 129 -19.57 -1.56 -11.41
N LEU A 130 -20.52 -2.50 -11.46
CA LEU A 130 -21.89 -2.23 -11.87
C LEU A 130 -22.62 -1.21 -10.98
N VAL A 131 -22.41 -1.29 -9.66
CA VAL A 131 -23.04 -0.41 -8.66
C VAL A 131 -22.40 0.97 -8.66
N LEU A 132 -21.07 1.02 -8.76
CA LEU A 132 -20.36 2.29 -8.91
C LEU A 132 -20.81 2.99 -10.20
N ASP A 133 -20.80 2.28 -11.32
CA ASP A 133 -21.14 2.86 -12.61
C ASP A 133 -22.62 3.32 -12.64
N SER A 134 -23.54 2.66 -11.93
CA SER A 134 -24.93 3.14 -11.85
C SER A 134 -25.04 4.43 -11.04
N LEU A 135 -24.45 4.49 -9.84
CA LEU A 135 -24.45 5.69 -9.01
C LEU A 135 -23.81 6.88 -9.73
N ILE A 136 -22.79 6.64 -10.55
CA ILE A 136 -22.20 7.72 -11.33
C ILE A 136 -23.07 8.07 -12.54
N HIS A 137 -23.58 7.09 -13.28
CA HIS A 137 -24.40 7.35 -14.46
C HIS A 137 -25.65 8.15 -14.12
N TYR A 138 -26.28 7.83 -12.99
CA TYR A 138 -27.43 8.54 -12.48
C TYR A 138 -27.05 9.69 -11.54
N GLU A 139 -25.76 9.96 -11.32
CA GLU A 139 -25.25 11.11 -10.54
C GLU A 139 -25.84 11.24 -9.11
N GLY A 140 -26.15 10.12 -8.47
CA GLY A 140 -26.62 10.07 -7.08
C GLY A 140 -28.07 9.61 -6.88
N PRO A 141 -28.52 9.52 -5.61
CA PRO A 141 -29.84 8.99 -5.24
C PRO A 141 -31.01 9.71 -5.91
N THR A 142 -31.01 11.04 -5.95
CA THR A 142 -32.16 11.84 -6.42
C THR A 142 -32.49 11.55 -7.88
N LYS A 143 -31.46 11.58 -8.74
CA LYS A 143 -31.61 11.30 -10.17
C LYS A 143 -31.78 9.80 -10.46
N LEU A 144 -31.31 8.91 -9.58
CA LEU A 144 -31.58 7.48 -9.67
C LEU A 144 -33.06 7.18 -9.38
N THR A 145 -33.66 7.84 -8.39
CA THR A 145 -35.11 7.80 -8.13
C THR A 145 -35.89 8.33 -9.33
N ALA A 146 -35.51 9.51 -9.86
CA ALA A 146 -36.16 10.11 -11.02
C ALA A 146 -36.05 9.25 -12.30
N ALA A 147 -34.96 8.50 -12.46
CA ALA A 147 -34.82 7.53 -13.56
C ALA A 147 -35.87 6.40 -13.45
N GLY A 148 -36.21 5.96 -12.24
CA GLY A 148 -37.21 4.94 -12.02
C GLY A 148 -36.73 3.51 -12.31
N ARG A 149 -37.38 2.55 -11.65
CA ARG A 149 -36.96 1.14 -11.57
C ARG A 149 -36.70 0.51 -12.94
N GLY A 150 -37.63 0.68 -13.89
CA GLY A 150 -37.54 0.04 -15.20
C GLY A 150 -36.32 0.48 -16.02
N ARG A 151 -36.00 1.78 -16.01
CA ARG A 151 -34.82 2.31 -16.73
C ARG A 151 -33.52 1.85 -16.10
N VAL A 152 -33.43 1.87 -14.76
CA VAL A 152 -32.25 1.40 -14.03
C VAL A 152 -32.03 -0.10 -14.25
N LEU A 153 -33.09 -0.90 -14.17
CA LEU A 153 -33.01 -2.35 -14.40
C LEU A 153 -32.52 -2.69 -15.80
N LYS A 154 -33.08 -2.02 -16.83
CA LYS A 154 -32.64 -2.19 -18.23
C LYS A 154 -31.16 -1.80 -18.40
N TRP A 155 -30.76 -0.67 -17.82
CA TRP A 155 -29.39 -0.18 -17.91
C TRP A 155 -28.39 -1.14 -17.25
N MET A 156 -28.74 -1.69 -16.08
CA MET A 156 -27.89 -2.63 -15.34
C MET A 156 -27.83 -3.98 -16.03
N ARG A 157 -28.94 -4.52 -16.55
CA ARG A 157 -28.95 -5.80 -17.29
C ARG A 157 -28.01 -5.80 -18.48
N ASN A 158 -27.94 -4.70 -19.22
CA ASN A 158 -27.03 -4.56 -20.38
C ASN A 158 -25.54 -4.58 -20.00
N ARG A 159 -25.19 -4.51 -18.70
CA ARG A 159 -23.81 -4.44 -18.20
C ARG A 159 -23.47 -5.51 -17.17
N ALA A 160 -24.49 -6.19 -16.64
CA ALA A 160 -24.32 -7.19 -15.60
C ALA A 160 -24.06 -8.56 -16.23
N LYS A 161 -23.20 -9.35 -15.58
CA LYS A 161 -23.01 -10.78 -15.92
C LYS A 161 -24.09 -11.69 -15.32
N LYS A 162 -24.80 -11.22 -14.30
CA LYS A 162 -25.86 -11.91 -13.56
C LYS A 162 -27.08 -11.01 -13.49
N ASP A 163 -28.29 -11.55 -13.34
CA ASP A 163 -29.50 -10.74 -13.27
C ASP A 163 -29.45 -9.78 -12.06
N PRO A 164 -29.52 -8.45 -12.29
CA PRO A 164 -29.45 -7.46 -11.22
C PRO A 164 -30.82 -7.16 -10.58
N ALA A 165 -31.90 -7.87 -10.94
CA ALA A 165 -33.26 -7.55 -10.50
C ALA A 165 -33.40 -7.37 -8.99
N ALA A 166 -32.98 -8.37 -8.19
CA ALA A 166 -33.06 -8.31 -6.73
C ALA A 166 -32.29 -7.11 -6.12
N LEU A 167 -31.14 -6.76 -6.71
CA LEU A 167 -30.37 -5.59 -6.28
C LEU A 167 -31.09 -4.29 -6.62
N VAL A 168 -31.69 -4.20 -7.81
CA VAL A 168 -32.48 -3.03 -8.20
C VAL A 168 -33.71 -2.90 -7.31
N ASP A 169 -34.38 -4.00 -6.98
CA ASP A 169 -35.52 -3.99 -6.06
C ASP A 169 -35.13 -3.48 -4.67
N ALA A 170 -34.00 -3.96 -4.12
CA ALA A 170 -33.48 -3.47 -2.86
C ALA A 170 -33.10 -1.97 -2.90
N ILE A 171 -32.51 -1.50 -4.01
CA ILE A 171 -32.19 -0.08 -4.21
C ILE A 171 -33.47 0.76 -4.17
N PHE A 172 -34.49 0.40 -4.95
CA PHE A 172 -35.71 1.20 -5.02
C PHE A 172 -36.55 1.13 -3.75
N ALA A 173 -36.53 0.00 -3.03
CA ALA A 173 -37.13 -0.09 -1.70
C ALA A 173 -36.45 0.89 -0.72
N ALA A 174 -35.11 0.94 -0.72
CA ALA A 174 -34.36 1.85 0.16
C ALA A 174 -34.52 3.33 -0.21
N LEU A 175 -34.64 3.65 -1.51
CA LEU A 175 -34.96 5.02 -1.97
C LEU A 175 -36.34 5.46 -1.48
N ALA A 176 -37.33 4.55 -1.51
CA ALA A 176 -38.68 4.84 -1.03
C ALA A 176 -38.77 4.92 0.50
N GLU A 177 -37.87 4.26 1.23
CA GLU A 177 -37.81 4.28 2.70
C GLU A 177 -37.48 5.68 3.24
N GLN A 178 -36.67 6.45 2.52
CA GLN A 178 -36.30 7.80 2.93
C GLN A 178 -37.29 8.84 2.41
N THR A 179 -38.12 9.36 3.30
CA THR A 179 -39.13 10.37 2.97
C THR A 179 -38.63 11.81 3.08
N VAL A 180 -37.49 12.03 3.75
CA VAL A 180 -36.91 13.35 4.01
C VAL A 180 -35.62 13.56 3.21
N THR A 181 -35.51 14.71 2.56
CA THR A 181 -34.28 15.13 1.88
C THR A 181 -33.39 15.91 2.85
N VAL A 182 -32.14 15.46 3.01
CA VAL A 182 -31.15 16.16 3.84
C VAL A 182 -30.71 17.46 3.18
N SER A 183 -30.50 18.52 3.97
CA SER A 183 -29.96 19.78 3.46
C SER A 183 -28.56 19.57 2.87
N GLY A 184 -28.33 20.10 1.66
CA GLY A 184 -27.05 19.94 0.96
C GLY A 184 -26.95 18.69 0.08
N THR A 185 -28.00 17.86 -0.03
CA THR A 185 -28.00 16.68 -0.94
C THR A 185 -27.62 17.04 -2.37
N ALA A 186 -28.18 18.11 -2.93
CA ALA A 186 -27.83 18.54 -4.29
C ALA A 186 -26.34 18.86 -4.45
N ALA A 187 -25.73 19.53 -3.47
CA ALA A 187 -24.29 19.85 -3.50
C ALA A 187 -23.42 18.61 -3.33
N ALA A 188 -23.83 17.67 -2.48
CA ALA A 188 -23.14 16.40 -2.28
C ALA A 188 -23.23 15.48 -3.52
N GLU A 189 -24.35 15.50 -4.24
CA GLU A 189 -24.51 14.72 -5.47
C GLU A 189 -23.60 15.23 -6.61
N LEU A 190 -23.29 16.54 -6.65
CA LEU A 190 -22.35 17.11 -7.63
C LEU A 190 -20.94 16.52 -7.54
N VAL A 191 -20.51 16.05 -6.37
CA VAL A 191 -19.15 15.49 -6.21
C VAL A 191 -19.08 14.01 -6.60
N ILE A 192 -20.21 13.28 -6.64
CA ILE A 192 -20.25 11.84 -6.95
C ILE A 192 -19.66 11.53 -8.34
N PRO A 193 -19.99 12.28 -9.43
CA PRO A 193 -19.41 12.04 -10.75
C PRO A 193 -17.90 12.31 -10.83
N SER A 194 -17.36 13.21 -10.02
CA SER A 194 -15.93 13.52 -10.01
C SER A 194 -15.08 12.31 -9.59
N TRP A 195 -15.60 11.48 -8.69
CA TRP A 195 -14.92 10.30 -8.17
C TRP A 195 -14.85 9.12 -9.16
N ARG A 196 -15.69 9.13 -10.21
CA ARG A 196 -15.54 8.23 -11.38
C ARG A 196 -14.29 8.50 -12.17
N ARG A 197 -13.97 9.78 -12.39
CA ARG A 197 -12.80 10.16 -13.19
C ARG A 197 -11.54 9.64 -12.51
N THR A 198 -11.49 9.76 -11.18
CA THR A 198 -10.41 9.23 -10.35
C THR A 198 -10.39 7.69 -10.37
N SER A 199 -11.53 7.02 -10.14
CA SER A 199 -11.63 5.55 -10.15
C SER A 199 -11.31 4.90 -11.52
N LYS A 200 -11.77 5.50 -12.62
CA LYS A 200 -11.42 5.02 -13.98
C LYS A 200 -9.95 5.22 -14.30
N ARG A 201 -9.36 6.37 -13.92
CA ARG A 201 -7.91 6.59 -14.07
C ARG A 201 -7.12 5.54 -13.30
N PHE A 202 -7.52 5.21 -12.07
CA PHE A 202 -6.88 4.15 -11.28
C PHE A 202 -6.98 2.77 -11.96
N LYS A 203 -8.17 2.37 -12.43
CA LYS A 203 -8.34 1.10 -13.16
C LYS A 203 -7.51 1.05 -14.44
N HIS A 204 -7.46 2.14 -15.20
CA HIS A 204 -6.72 2.21 -16.47
C HIS A 204 -5.19 2.24 -16.26
N SER A 205 -4.72 2.88 -15.19
CA SER A 205 -3.31 2.86 -14.79
C SER A 205 -2.90 1.48 -14.27
N ALA A 206 -3.76 0.83 -13.47
CA ALA A 206 -3.53 -0.52 -12.95
C ALA A 206 -3.49 -1.60 -14.04
N THR A 207 -4.17 -1.42 -15.19
CA THR A 207 -4.14 -2.38 -16.31
C THR A 207 -2.97 -2.15 -17.27
N ARG A 208 -2.42 -0.94 -17.38
CA ARG A 208 -1.26 -0.63 -18.25
C ARG A 208 0.08 -0.94 -17.59
N SER A 209 0.14 -0.87 -16.27
CA SER A 209 1.39 -1.02 -15.53
C SER A 209 1.94 -2.46 -15.37
N PRO A 210 1.15 -3.57 -15.45
CA PRO A 210 1.68 -4.93 -15.35
C PRO A 210 2.69 -5.26 -16.46
N GLY A 211 2.49 -4.74 -17.68
CA GLY A 211 3.40 -4.98 -18.80
C GLY A 211 4.79 -4.36 -18.61
N LYS A 212 4.88 -3.23 -17.90
CA LYS A 212 6.16 -2.58 -17.57
C LYS A 212 6.86 -3.30 -16.41
N SER A 213 6.13 -3.58 -15.33
CA SER A 213 6.65 -4.34 -14.19
C SER A 213 7.15 -5.73 -14.61
N ARG A 214 6.45 -6.43 -15.52
CA ARG A 214 6.87 -7.75 -16.02
C ARG A 214 8.15 -7.71 -16.86
N ARG A 215 8.36 -6.65 -17.64
CA ARG A 215 9.63 -6.45 -18.37
C ARG A 215 10.81 -6.19 -17.44
N CYS A 216 10.60 -5.39 -16.38
CA CYS A 216 11.62 -5.16 -15.36
C CYS A 216 11.89 -6.44 -14.55
N ALA A 217 10.84 -7.16 -14.12
CA ALA A 217 10.98 -8.40 -13.37
C ALA A 217 11.68 -9.50 -14.18
N ASN A 218 11.45 -9.60 -15.49
CA ASN A 218 12.14 -10.58 -16.33
C ASN A 218 13.65 -10.36 -16.42
N ARG A 219 14.14 -9.13 -16.18
CA ARG A 219 15.56 -8.80 -16.12
C ARG A 219 16.21 -9.17 -14.78
N PHE A 220 15.43 -9.56 -13.78
CA PHE A 220 15.91 -9.85 -12.44
C PHE A 220 15.79 -11.37 -12.13
N PRO A 221 16.89 -12.11 -12.02
CA PRO A 221 16.87 -13.57 -11.85
C PRO A 221 16.04 -14.02 -10.63
N LEU A 222 16.19 -13.32 -9.49
CA LEU A 222 15.46 -13.66 -8.27
C LEU A 222 13.94 -13.43 -8.40
N ALA A 223 13.51 -12.49 -9.25
CA ALA A 223 12.08 -12.27 -9.48
C ALA A 223 11.44 -13.47 -10.20
N GLN A 224 12.17 -14.13 -11.10
CA GLN A 224 11.70 -15.33 -11.77
C GLN A 224 11.57 -16.51 -10.79
N VAL A 225 12.56 -16.67 -9.90
CA VAL A 225 12.54 -17.69 -8.84
C VAL A 225 11.38 -17.47 -7.87
N LEU A 226 11.14 -16.22 -7.46
CA LEU A 226 9.99 -15.89 -6.61
C LEU A 226 8.68 -16.20 -7.34
N MET A 227 8.54 -15.81 -8.60
CA MET A 227 7.31 -16.05 -9.37
C MET A 227 7.06 -17.52 -9.74
N SER A 228 8.05 -18.41 -9.62
CA SER A 228 7.83 -19.86 -9.77
C SER A 228 7.21 -20.51 -8.54
N MET A 229 7.16 -19.81 -7.39
CA MET A 229 6.54 -20.32 -6.18
C MET A 229 5.00 -20.22 -6.27
N PRO A 230 4.26 -21.28 -5.88
CA PRO A 230 2.80 -21.24 -5.85
C PRO A 230 2.28 -20.07 -5.00
N GLY A 231 1.39 -19.26 -5.58
CA GLY A 231 0.80 -18.09 -4.89
C GLY A 231 1.65 -16.81 -4.94
N VAL A 232 2.87 -16.85 -5.48
CA VAL A 232 3.73 -15.67 -5.62
C VAL A 232 3.62 -15.10 -7.03
N GLY A 233 2.74 -14.11 -7.20
CA GLY A 233 2.62 -13.36 -8.44
C GLY A 233 3.60 -12.18 -8.50
N ILE A 234 3.65 -11.48 -9.64
CA ILE A 234 4.56 -10.33 -9.84
C ILE A 234 4.47 -9.26 -8.76
N LYS A 235 3.27 -9.00 -8.23
CA LYS A 235 3.07 -8.04 -7.13
C LYS A 235 3.74 -8.52 -5.85
N THR A 236 3.46 -9.77 -5.47
CA THR A 236 4.06 -10.41 -4.28
C THR A 236 5.57 -10.49 -4.42
N ALA A 237 6.08 -10.94 -5.57
CA ALA A 237 7.50 -10.98 -5.87
C ALA A 237 8.14 -9.58 -5.79
N SER A 238 7.51 -8.56 -6.37
CA SER A 238 8.01 -7.19 -6.32
C SER A 238 8.03 -6.63 -4.90
N ASN A 239 7.02 -6.94 -4.07
CA ASN A 239 6.97 -6.50 -2.67
C ASN A 239 7.98 -7.24 -1.79
N ILE A 240 8.25 -8.52 -2.08
CA ILE A 240 9.33 -9.27 -1.44
C ILE A 240 10.66 -8.61 -1.80
N LEU A 241 10.96 -8.41 -3.08
CA LEU A 241 12.18 -7.73 -3.56
C LEU A 241 12.30 -6.29 -3.06
N TRP A 242 11.19 -5.57 -2.91
CA TRP A 242 11.16 -4.26 -2.28
C TRP A 242 11.69 -4.32 -0.84
N SER A 243 11.31 -5.36 -0.11
CA SER A 243 11.60 -5.50 1.32
C SER A 243 13.01 -6.06 1.57
N ILE A 244 13.49 -6.98 0.73
CA ILE A 244 14.73 -7.73 0.99
C ILE A 244 15.86 -7.46 -0.03
N GLY A 245 15.60 -6.72 -1.11
CA GLY A 245 16.59 -6.46 -2.16
C GLY A 245 16.86 -7.69 -3.04
N ASP A 246 18.10 -7.79 -3.52
CA ASP A 246 18.58 -8.90 -4.36
C ASP A 246 19.06 -10.13 -3.58
N CYS A 247 18.96 -10.06 -2.25
CA CYS A 247 19.41 -11.04 -1.27
C CYS A 247 20.92 -11.26 -1.16
N GLN A 248 21.78 -10.50 -1.84
CA GLN A 248 23.24 -10.67 -1.76
C GLN A 248 23.80 -10.30 -0.38
N ASP A 249 23.12 -9.41 0.34
CA ASP A 249 23.47 -9.03 1.71
C ASP A 249 23.30 -10.15 2.75
N PHE A 250 22.66 -11.27 2.38
CA PHE A 250 22.45 -12.38 3.29
C PHE A 250 23.47 -13.48 3.03
N ALA A 251 24.27 -13.80 4.05
CA ALA A 251 25.20 -14.94 4.01
C ALA A 251 24.53 -16.30 3.74
N GLY A 252 23.20 -16.39 3.90
CA GLY A 252 22.42 -17.57 3.50
C GLY A 252 20.96 -17.49 3.94
N ALA A 253 20.18 -18.51 3.57
CA ALA A 253 18.73 -18.56 3.84
C ALA A 253 18.36 -18.43 5.32
N ALA A 254 19.21 -18.96 6.23
CA ALA A 254 19.00 -18.83 7.67
C ALA A 254 19.07 -17.36 8.15
N HIS A 255 19.94 -16.55 7.55
CA HIS A 255 20.06 -15.11 7.87
C HIS A 255 18.84 -14.33 7.35
N LEU A 256 18.31 -14.72 6.18
CA LEU A 256 17.06 -14.17 5.67
C LEU A 256 15.87 -14.54 6.56
N ALA A 257 15.78 -15.80 7.00
CA ALA A 257 14.75 -16.27 7.93
C ALA A 257 14.81 -15.52 9.27
N ALA A 258 16.01 -15.30 9.80
CA ALA A 258 16.22 -14.52 11.02
C ALA A 258 15.80 -13.05 10.84
N TYR A 259 16.08 -12.48 9.68
CA TYR A 259 15.69 -11.11 9.34
C TYR A 259 14.18 -10.90 9.27
N VAL A 260 13.46 -11.80 8.61
CA VAL A 260 11.98 -11.73 8.53
C VAL A 260 11.30 -12.25 9.79
N GLY A 261 12.07 -12.63 10.82
CA GLY A 261 11.56 -13.04 12.13
C GLY A 261 10.92 -14.43 12.17
N ILE A 262 11.22 -15.29 11.20
CA ILE A 262 10.69 -16.67 11.13
C ILE A 262 11.72 -17.72 11.53
N ALA A 263 12.97 -17.32 11.84
CA ALA A 263 13.94 -18.25 12.39
C ALA A 263 13.53 -18.68 13.81
N PRO A 264 13.62 -19.99 14.14
CA PRO A 264 13.33 -20.48 15.47
C PRO A 264 14.29 -19.84 16.49
N THR A 265 13.75 -19.23 17.54
CA THR A 265 14.55 -18.75 18.67
C THR A 265 14.90 -19.89 19.60
N THR A 266 16.19 -20.16 19.78
CA THR A 266 16.70 -21.06 20.81
C THR A 266 16.48 -20.43 22.18
N ARG A 267 15.57 -20.98 22.98
CA ARG A 267 15.44 -20.63 24.40
C ARG A 267 16.42 -21.46 25.21
N GLN A 268 17.59 -20.90 25.50
CA GLN A 268 18.48 -21.43 26.53
C GLN A 268 18.41 -20.53 27.76
N SER A 269 17.57 -20.91 28.73
CA SER A 269 17.59 -20.32 30.07
C SER A 269 18.71 -20.98 30.88
N GLY A 270 19.92 -20.45 30.79
CA GLY A 270 21.02 -20.83 31.67
C GLY A 270 21.09 -19.91 32.89
N THR A 271 20.34 -20.18 33.95
CA THR A 271 20.48 -19.48 35.25
C THR A 271 21.43 -20.23 36.19
N SER A 272 22.58 -20.69 35.69
CA SER A 272 23.60 -21.34 36.52
C SER A 272 24.98 -21.25 35.88
N VAL A 273 25.75 -20.23 36.26
CA VAL A 273 27.21 -20.34 36.32
C VAL A 273 27.51 -20.96 37.68
N ARG A 274 27.78 -22.27 37.73
CA ARG A 274 28.39 -22.90 38.89
C ARG A 274 29.89 -22.94 38.61
N GLY A 275 30.64 -22.12 39.34
CA GLY A 275 32.06 -22.36 39.57
C GLY A 275 32.28 -23.55 40.50
#